data_AF-A0A1X0JFN6-F1
#
_entry.id   AF-A0A1X0JFN6-F1
#
_cell.length_a   1.000
_cell.length_b   1.000
_cell.length_c   1.000
_cell.angle_alpha   90.00
_cell.angle_beta   90.00
_cell.angle_gamma   90.00
#
_symmetry.space_group_name_H-M   'P 1'
#
loop_
_entity.id
_entity.type
_entity.pdbx_description
1 polymer ?
#
loop_
_entity_poly.entity_id
_entity_poly.type
_entity_poly.pdbx_seq_one_letter_code
_entity_poly.pdbx_strand_id
1 'polypeptide(L)' 'MTALKVALAENPDASAPVRVAVTDIASVYQARVAEHGKVRTRGLAEPPPYSLDAEKNAVDQVWTACGLDEE' A
#
# COMPACT_ATOMS: atom_id res chain seq x y z
N MET A 1 2.63 -5.71 -7.76
CA MET A 1 3.09 -5.05 -6.52
C MET A 1 4.44 -4.34 -6.69
N THR A 2 5.36 -4.89 -7.48
CA THR A 2 6.56 -4.16 -7.96
C THR A 2 6.18 -2.93 -8.80
N ALA A 3 5.12 -3.01 -9.60
CA ALA A 3 4.68 -1.93 -10.49
C ALA A 3 4.38 -0.59 -9.78
N LEU A 4 3.70 -0.59 -8.61
CA LEU A 4 3.42 0.64 -7.86
C LEU A 4 4.70 1.29 -7.31
N LYS A 5 5.63 0.47 -6.78
CA LYS A 5 6.92 0.96 -6.29
C LYS A 5 7.81 1.46 -7.43
N VAL A 6 7.76 0.80 -8.59
CA VAL A 6 8.44 1.25 -9.82
C VAL A 6 7.83 2.56 -10.31
N ALA A 7 6.51 2.69 -10.36
CA ALA A 7 5.84 3.92 -10.76
C ALA A 7 6.25 5.10 -9.87
N LEU A 8 6.38 4.92 -8.55
CA LEU A 8 6.91 5.97 -7.66
C LEU A 8 8.38 6.31 -7.93
N ALA A 9 9.21 5.32 -8.29
CA ALA A 9 10.61 5.53 -8.64
C ALA A 9 10.77 6.26 -9.98
N GLU A 10 9.90 5.98 -10.95
CA GLU A 10 9.86 6.63 -12.27
C GLU A 10 9.27 8.05 -12.21
N ASN A 11 8.56 8.40 -11.14
CA ASN A 11 7.95 9.71 -10.93
C ASN A 11 8.53 10.39 -9.68
N PRO A 12 9.78 10.89 -9.71
CA PRO A 12 10.44 11.56 -8.57
C PRO A 12 9.79 12.89 -8.16
N ASP A 13 8.92 13.44 -9.00
CA ASP A 13 8.18 14.68 -8.70
C ASP A 13 6.75 14.43 -8.18
N ALA A 14 6.36 13.16 -7.98
CA ALA A 14 5.07 12.84 -7.38
C ALA A 14 4.90 13.57 -6.04
N SER A 15 3.72 14.17 -5.84
CA SER A 15 3.39 14.92 -4.63
C SER A 15 3.45 14.01 -3.39
N ALA A 16 3.74 14.60 -2.23
CA ALA A 16 3.81 13.85 -0.98
C ALA A 16 2.54 13.02 -0.69
N PRO A 17 1.31 13.53 -0.90
CA PRO A 17 0.09 12.73 -0.72
C PRO A 17 0.03 11.48 -1.61
N VAL A 18 0.41 11.60 -2.89
CA VAL A 18 0.43 10.47 -3.82
C VAL A 18 1.47 9.44 -3.41
N ARG A 19 2.66 9.88 -2.99
CA ARG A 19 3.72 8.99 -2.49
C ARG A 19 3.27 8.16 -1.29
N VAL A 20 2.62 8.81 -0.32
CA VAL A 20 2.09 8.17 0.88
C VAL A 20 1.00 7.16 0.49
N ALA A 21 -0.02 7.59 -0.24
CA ALA A 21 -1.14 6.74 -0.62
C ALA A 21 -0.69 5.48 -1.39
N VAL A 22 0.22 5.63 -2.36
CA VAL A 22 0.75 4.50 -3.14
C VAL A 22 1.64 3.56 -2.29
N THR A 23 2.40 4.11 -1.34
CA THR A 23 3.24 3.31 -0.44
C THR A 23 2.40 2.51 0.54
N ASP A 24 1.37 3.13 1.12
CA ASP A 24 0.51 2.53 2.14
C ASP A 24 -0.37 1.44 1.52
N ILE A 25 -1.01 1.69 0.37
CA ILE A 25 -1.82 0.66 -0.31
C ILE A 25 -0.96 -0.53 -0.77
N ALA A 26 0.27 -0.29 -1.23
CA ALA A 26 1.19 -1.36 -1.60
C ALA A 26 1.58 -2.20 -0.37
N SER A 27 1.77 -1.56 0.79
CA SER A 27 2.13 -2.22 2.05
C SER A 27 0.97 -3.04 2.61
N VAL A 28 -0.26 -2.52 2.58
CA VAL A 28 -1.47 -3.27 2.94
C VAL A 28 -1.64 -4.51 2.08
N TYR A 29 -1.45 -4.38 0.76
CA TYR A 29 -1.56 -5.52 -0.15
C TYR A 29 -0.47 -6.58 0.13
N GLN A 30 0.75 -6.16 0.52
CA GLN A 30 1.79 -7.08 1.00
C GLN A 30 1.35 -7.85 2.24
N ALA A 31 0.81 -7.15 3.25
CA ALA A 31 0.30 -7.75 4.48
C ALA A 31 -0.82 -8.76 4.20
N ARG A 32 -1.78 -8.38 3.34
CA ARG A 32 -2.91 -9.25 2.95
C ARG A 32 -2.44 -10.52 2.24
N VAL A 33 -1.48 -10.41 1.33
CA VAL A 33 -0.89 -11.57 0.64
C VAL A 33 -0.14 -12.46 1.63
N ALA A 34 0.59 -11.88 2.59
CA ALA A 34 1.30 -12.65 3.60
C ALA A 34 0.35 -13.46 4.51
N GLU A 35 -0.71 -12.82 4.99
CA GLU A 35 -1.74 -13.41 5.85
C GLU A 35 -2.42 -14.60 5.15
N HIS A 36 -2.93 -14.40 3.93
CA HIS A 36 -3.65 -15.44 3.20
C HIS A 36 -2.75 -16.47 2.52
N GLY A 37 -1.53 -16.07 2.15
CA GLY A 37 -0.54 -16.92 1.48
C GLY A 37 0.15 -17.92 2.41
N LYS A 38 -0.08 -17.84 3.73
CA LYS A 38 0.63 -18.62 4.76
C LYS A 38 2.14 -18.55 4.56
N VAL A 39 2.64 -17.36 4.23
CA VAL A 39 4.05 -17.15 3.89
C VAL A 39 4.89 -17.56 5.10
N ARG A 40 5.69 -18.62 4.94
CA ARG A 40 6.50 -19.17 6.03
C ARG A 40 7.53 -18.13 6.48
N THR A 41 7.60 -17.89 7.79
CA THR A 41 8.59 -17.03 8.45
C THR A 41 9.98 -17.68 8.40
N ARG A 42 10.61 -17.74 7.22
CA ARG A 42 11.96 -18.31 7.02
C ARG A 42 13.08 -17.37 7.48
N GLY A 43 12.92 -16.70 8.61
CA GLY A 43 13.91 -15.75 9.15
C GLY A 43 14.10 -14.48 8.33
N LEU A 44 13.22 -14.21 7.35
CA LEU A 44 13.09 -12.90 6.71
C LEU A 44 12.23 -11.99 7.59
N ALA A 45 12.34 -10.68 7.41
CA ALA A 45 11.54 -9.70 8.13
C ALA A 45 10.06 -10.11 8.12
N GLU A 46 9.47 -10.15 9.32
CA GLU A 46 8.07 -10.51 9.47
C GLU A 46 7.21 -9.45 8.78
N PRO A 47 6.31 -9.85 7.87
CA PRO A 47 5.42 -8.89 7.23
C PRO A 47 4.53 -8.21 8.28
N PRO A 48 4.20 -6.92 8.09
CA PRO A 48 3.27 -6.24 8.99
C PRO A 48 1.92 -7.00 9.01
N PRO A 49 1.22 -7.02 10.16
CA PRO A 49 -0.06 -7.69 10.27
C PRO A 49 -1.11 -7.01 9.37
N TYR A 50 -1.97 -7.81 8.75
CA TYR A 50 -3.09 -7.31 7.98
C TYR A 50 -4.27 -6.96 8.90
N SER A 51 -4.93 -5.83 8.65
CA SER A 51 -6.22 -5.50 9.26
C SER A 51 -7.14 -4.80 8.24
N LEU A 52 -8.45 -5.01 8.39
CA LEU A 52 -9.45 -4.36 7.55
C LEU A 52 -9.44 -2.83 7.72
N ASP A 53 -9.11 -2.33 8.91
CA ASP A 53 -9.04 -0.89 9.17
C ASP A 53 -7.84 -0.25 8.44
N ALA A 54 -6.69 -0.94 8.40
CA ALA A 54 -5.54 -0.48 7.63
C ALA A 54 -5.85 -0.45 6.11
N GLU A 55 -6.60 -1.44 5.61
CA GLU A 55 -7.02 -1.46 4.20
C GLU A 55 -7.98 -0.32 3.87
N LYS A 56 -8.99 -0.08 4.71
CA LYS A 56 -9.92 1.05 4.52
C LYS A 56 -9.17 2.38 4.50
N ASN A 57 -8.32 2.64 5.50
CA ASN A 57 -7.57 3.89 5.58
C ASN A 57 -6.67 4.10 4.35
N ALA A 58 -6.00 3.05 3.86
CA ALA A 58 -5.15 3.14 2.68
C ALA A 58 -5.96 3.39 1.40
N VAL A 59 -7.13 2.77 1.28
CA VAL A 59 -8.05 3.00 0.15
C VAL A 59 -8.60 4.42 0.18
N ASP A 60 -9.03 4.91 1.34
CA ASP A 60 -9.54 6.27 1.51
C ASP A 60 -8.48 7.30 1.13
N GLN A 61 -7.23 7.12 1.56
CA GLN A 61 -6.12 7.99 1.15
C GLN A 61 -5.88 8.01 -0.36
N VAL A 62 -6.01 6.86 -1.03
CA VAL A 62 -5.91 6.80 -2.50
C VAL A 62 -7.07 7.54 -3.15
N TRP A 63 -8.28 7.40 -2.61
CA TRP A 63 -9.46 8.12 -3.07
C TRP A 63 -9.25 9.63 -3.00
N THR A 64 -8.83 10.14 -1.84
CA THR A 64 -8.49 11.55 -1.63
C THR A 64 -7.35 12.03 -2.51
N ALA A 65 -6.27 11.24 -2.65
CA ALA A 65 -5.14 11.62 -3.51
C ALA A 65 -5.53 11.71 -5.00
N CYS A 66 -6.56 10.96 -5.41
CA CYS A 66 -7.11 10.99 -6.77
C CYS A 66 -8.27 11.98 -6.95
N GLY A 67 -8.71 12.67 -5.88
CA GLY A 67 -9.87 13.57 -5.91
C GLY A 67 -11.19 12.84 -6.21
N LEU A 68 -11.31 11.59 -5.78
CA LEU A 68 -12.48 10.74 -6.02
C LEU A 68 -13.46 10.71 -4.82
N ASP A 69 -13.11 11.40 -3.74
CA ASP A 69 -13.86 11.53 -2.48
C ASP A 69 -14.78 12.76 -2.45
N GLU A 70 -14.72 13.61 -3.48
CA GLU A 70 -15.60 14.77 -3.66
C GLU A 70 -16.83 14.37 -4.50
N GLU A 71 -17.96 14.09 -3.83
CA GLU A 71 -19.31 14.00 -4.42
C GLU A 71 -20.17 15.21 -4.04
#